data_AF-A0A838A644-F1
#
_entry.id   AF-A0A838A644-F1
#
_cell.length_a   1.000
_cell.length_b   1.000
_cell.length_c   1.000
_cell.angle_alpha   90.00
_cell.angle_beta   90.00
_cell.angle_gamma   90.00
#
_symmetry.space_group_name_H-M   'P 1'
#
loop_
_entity.id
_entity.type
_entity.pdbx_description
1 polymer ?
#
loop_
_entity_poly.entity_id
_entity_poly.type
_entity_poly.pdbx_seq_one_letter_code
_entity_poly.pdbx_strand_id
1 'polypeptide(L)'
;MAQMSDDSSVPPWRGSETPAADLRTQTHGLLTTLADAFRTASGDSDVPGHLHAEDIDRLRKIFNPGQCRAIGEFTSELKELLFNSPLEFPSFRENGGDVYMVEFMDNALLDDLNRAVSHFFTKAGEKELSPDPNTLTHYLQTWNAQLNSTIQVAAQKEQRPSTTAALYRWAGKLQESGSKFTQALDLAQTAAIAHEAAVEATYARDAARRAASETGALTMGTHFWQIATAEGKSAWMWTLVAFGSVFAVIGLGIWIASSLDTSKWMETVVHLVVILPIVGAASYASRIARHHRLLARWAKTASVQINSVEAFSKQLSSPQNRDKLILELGRNIFSTPTYGDDAKGDQLSAVPVEILDTLKEIVQRLPNRPA
;
A
#
# COMPACT_ATOMS: atom_id res chain seq x y z
N MET A 1 -24.41 -26.01 67.43
CA MET A 1 -23.10 -26.35 66.86
C MET A 1 -23.16 -26.09 65.38
N ALA A 2 -22.70 -24.91 64.94
CA ALA A 2 -22.62 -24.56 63.53
C ALA A 2 -21.27 -25.07 63.01
N GLN A 3 -21.30 -25.90 61.96
CA GLN A 3 -20.12 -26.20 61.15
C GLN A 3 -19.63 -24.87 60.58
N MET A 4 -18.52 -24.35 61.12
CA MET A 4 -17.70 -23.39 60.39
C MET A 4 -17.29 -24.13 59.11
N SER A 5 -17.86 -23.70 57.98
CA SER A 5 -17.34 -24.05 56.67
C SER A 5 -15.89 -23.60 56.66
N ASP A 6 -14.99 -24.56 56.80
CA ASP A 6 -13.57 -24.38 56.67
C ASP A 6 -13.37 -23.68 55.33
N ASP A 7 -12.93 -22.42 55.38
CA ASP A 7 -12.79 -21.56 54.22
C ASP A 7 -11.58 -22.07 53.42
N SER A 8 -11.84 -23.12 52.63
CA SER A 8 -10.89 -23.83 51.78
C SER A 8 -10.31 -22.97 50.64
N SER A 9 -10.46 -21.65 50.73
CA SER A 9 -10.02 -20.66 49.74
C SER A 9 -8.68 -20.02 50.07
N VAL A 10 -8.15 -20.23 51.29
CA VAL A 10 -6.84 -19.67 51.66
C VAL A 10 -5.73 -20.61 51.17
N PRO A 11 -4.86 -20.17 50.24
CA PRO A 11 -3.81 -21.03 49.71
C PRO A 11 -2.86 -21.51 50.82
N PRO A 12 -2.37 -22.77 50.79
CA PRO A 12 -1.58 -23.34 51.89
C PRO A 12 -0.26 -22.61 52.15
N TRP A 13 0.30 -21.92 51.15
CA TRP A 13 1.50 -21.09 51.28
C TRP A 13 1.29 -19.78 52.07
N ARG A 14 0.04 -19.40 52.34
CA ARG A 14 -0.35 -18.15 53.01
C ARG A 14 -0.30 -18.24 54.55
N GLY A 15 0.40 -19.23 55.11
CA GLY A 15 0.40 -19.62 56.53
C GLY A 15 0.25 -18.48 57.56
N SER A 16 -0.46 -18.80 58.66
CA SER A 16 -0.94 -17.92 59.74
C SER A 16 -0.12 -16.65 60.03
N GLU A 17 -0.79 -15.49 59.95
CA GLU A 17 -0.49 -14.18 60.58
C GLU A 17 0.99 -13.73 60.69
N THR A 18 1.86 -14.09 59.74
CA THR A 18 3.26 -13.64 59.73
C THR A 18 3.53 -12.60 58.63
N PRO A 19 4.45 -11.63 58.84
CA PRO A 19 4.80 -10.62 57.83
C PRO A 19 5.26 -11.19 56.48
N ALA A 20 5.82 -12.40 56.46
CA ALA A 20 6.21 -13.10 55.23
C ALA A 20 5.01 -13.52 54.36
N ALA A 21 3.83 -13.73 54.97
CA ALA A 21 2.59 -14.01 54.23
C ALA A 21 2.09 -12.79 53.44
N ASP A 22 2.45 -11.58 53.87
CA ASP A 22 2.04 -10.32 53.23
C ASP A 22 2.78 -10.12 51.89
N LEU A 23 4.11 -10.25 51.89
CA LEU A 23 4.92 -10.07 50.68
C LEU A 23 4.59 -11.07 49.58
N ARG A 24 4.38 -12.34 49.94
CA ARG A 24 3.97 -13.39 49.00
C ARG A 24 2.60 -13.13 48.40
N THR A 25 1.65 -12.66 49.23
CA THR A 25 0.32 -12.24 48.77
C THR A 25 0.42 -11.06 47.80
N GLN A 26 1.26 -10.08 48.12
CA GLN A 26 1.51 -8.93 47.25
C GLN A 26 2.09 -9.36 45.90
N THR A 27 3.12 -10.22 45.90
CA THR A 27 3.73 -10.73 44.65
C THR A 27 2.74 -11.54 43.82
N HIS A 28 1.94 -12.40 44.45
CA HIS A 28 0.89 -13.15 43.74
C HIS A 28 -0.14 -12.21 43.09
N GLY A 29 -0.60 -11.19 43.83
CA GLY A 29 -1.51 -10.17 43.31
C GLY A 29 -0.88 -9.40 42.14
N LEU A 30 0.37 -8.99 42.28
CA LEU A 30 1.11 -8.25 41.26
C LEU A 30 1.29 -9.04 39.98
N LEU A 31 1.71 -10.32 40.06
CA LEU A 31 1.84 -11.19 38.89
C LEU A 31 0.49 -11.44 38.21
N THR A 32 -0.60 -11.50 38.97
CA THR A 32 -1.95 -11.62 38.41
C THR A 32 -2.33 -10.37 37.63
N THR A 33 -2.21 -9.19 38.26
CA THR A 33 -2.48 -7.89 37.60
C THR A 33 -1.61 -7.70 36.37
N LEU A 34 -0.33 -8.06 36.45
CA LEU A 34 0.62 -7.96 35.34
C LEU A 34 0.22 -8.87 34.18
N ALA A 35 -0.07 -10.16 34.45
CA ALA A 35 -0.49 -11.12 33.43
C ALA A 35 -1.79 -10.67 32.74
N ASP A 36 -2.78 -10.22 33.51
CA ASP A 36 -4.07 -9.78 33.00
C ASP A 36 -3.92 -8.50 32.18
N ALA A 37 -3.17 -7.50 32.66
CA ALA A 37 -2.94 -6.25 31.94
C ALA A 37 -2.28 -6.48 30.59
N PHE A 38 -1.27 -7.35 30.54
CA PHE A 38 -0.55 -7.65 29.31
C PHE A 38 -1.36 -8.51 28.31
N ARG A 39 -2.20 -9.44 28.77
CA ARG A 39 -3.15 -10.18 27.90
C ARG A 39 -4.25 -9.29 27.32
N THR A 40 -4.78 -8.37 28.12
CA THR A 40 -5.75 -7.39 27.60
C THR A 40 -5.07 -6.42 26.63
N ALA A 41 -3.82 -6.02 26.90
CA ALA A 41 -3.05 -5.18 26.01
C ALA A 41 -2.73 -5.86 24.66
N SER A 42 -2.49 -7.18 24.63
CA SER A 42 -2.30 -7.94 23.38
C SER A 42 -3.58 -8.07 22.54
N GLY A 43 -4.75 -7.78 23.13
CA GLY A 43 -6.06 -7.89 22.47
C GLY A 43 -6.69 -9.28 22.58
N ASP A 44 -6.16 -10.15 23.45
CA ASP A 44 -6.65 -11.53 23.61
C ASP A 44 -7.86 -11.63 24.57
N SER A 45 -8.14 -10.59 25.36
CA SER A 45 -9.24 -10.58 26.35
C SER A 45 -9.89 -9.20 26.55
N ASP A 46 -11.13 -9.22 27.04
CA ASP A 46 -11.82 -8.02 27.55
C ASP A 46 -11.11 -7.46 28.79
N VAL A 47 -11.26 -6.15 29.03
CA VAL A 47 -10.64 -5.46 30.17
C VAL A 47 -11.24 -5.98 31.50
N PRO A 48 -10.46 -6.63 32.37
CA PRO A 48 -10.91 -7.05 33.69
C PRO A 48 -11.34 -5.85 34.53
N GLY A 49 -12.37 -6.01 35.36
CA GLY A 49 -12.93 -4.90 36.16
C GLY A 49 -11.96 -4.25 37.17
N HIS A 50 -10.83 -4.89 37.46
CA HIS A 50 -9.78 -4.36 38.34
C HIS A 50 -8.69 -3.56 37.59
N LEU A 51 -8.76 -3.48 36.26
CA LEU A 51 -7.80 -2.76 35.42
C LEU A 51 -8.46 -1.54 34.78
N HIS A 52 -7.75 -0.42 34.76
CA HIS A 52 -8.20 0.79 34.10
C HIS A 52 -7.87 0.73 32.60
N ALA A 53 -8.83 1.08 31.75
CA ALA A 53 -8.64 1.08 30.29
C ALA A 53 -7.49 2.02 29.83
N GLU A 54 -7.23 3.10 30.57
CA GLU A 54 -6.13 4.03 30.29
C GLU A 54 -4.75 3.36 30.44
N ASP A 55 -4.58 2.50 31.45
CA ASP A 55 -3.31 1.79 31.67
C ASP A 55 -3.07 0.75 30.57
N ILE A 56 -4.13 0.08 30.09
CA ILE A 56 -4.05 -0.83 28.93
C ILE A 56 -3.64 -0.08 27.66
N ASP A 57 -4.21 1.10 27.41
CA ASP A 57 -3.84 1.93 26.25
C ASP A 57 -2.37 2.40 26.32
N ARG A 58 -1.89 2.75 27.52
CA ARG A 58 -0.47 3.08 27.74
C ARG A 58 0.44 1.90 27.45
N LEU A 59 0.10 0.69 27.93
CA LEU A 59 0.87 -0.51 27.61
C LEU A 59 0.92 -0.77 26.11
N ARG A 60 -0.18 -0.58 25.37
CA ARG A 60 -0.23 -0.73 23.90
C ARG A 60 0.62 0.30 23.14
N LYS A 61 0.89 1.46 23.75
CA LYS A 61 1.79 2.48 23.18
C LYS A 61 3.26 2.14 23.42
N ILE A 62 3.56 1.47 24.52
CA ILE A 62 4.93 1.09 24.90
C ILE A 62 5.32 -0.21 24.19
N PHE A 63 4.48 -1.24 24.27
CA PHE A 63 4.77 -2.59 23.77
C PHE A 63 3.96 -2.93 22.53
N ASN A 64 4.59 -3.64 21.60
CA ASN A 64 3.84 -4.23 20.49
C ASN A 64 2.96 -5.41 20.98
N PRO A 65 1.89 -5.80 20.25
CA PRO A 65 0.98 -6.86 20.70
C PRO A 65 1.65 -8.20 20.99
N GLY A 66 2.71 -8.55 20.24
CA GLY A 66 3.47 -9.78 20.45
C GLY A 66 4.27 -9.76 21.76
N GLN A 67 4.90 -8.64 22.08
CA GLN A 67 5.59 -8.44 23.36
C GLN A 67 4.59 -8.49 24.52
N CYS A 68 3.42 -7.86 24.36
CA CYS A 68 2.37 -7.93 25.36
C CYS A 68 1.96 -9.38 25.65
N ARG A 69 1.71 -10.16 24.60
CA ARG A 69 1.37 -11.58 24.75
C ARG A 69 2.48 -12.36 25.46
N ALA A 70 3.73 -12.19 25.02
CA ALA A 70 4.89 -12.87 25.61
C ALA A 70 5.05 -12.57 27.11
N ILE A 71 4.91 -11.30 27.51
CA ILE A 71 4.99 -10.89 28.92
C ILE A 71 3.82 -11.47 29.72
N GLY A 72 2.60 -11.41 29.19
CA GLY A 72 1.40 -11.92 29.86
C GLY A 72 1.40 -13.45 30.04
N GLU A 73 1.88 -14.19 29.05
CA GLU A 73 2.07 -15.65 29.13
C GLU A 73 3.14 -16.00 30.16
N PHE A 74 4.32 -15.38 30.06
CA PHE A 74 5.43 -15.63 30.97
C PHE A 74 5.08 -15.33 32.43
N THR A 75 4.43 -14.21 32.71
CA THR A 75 4.04 -13.83 34.08
C THR A 75 2.94 -14.73 34.64
N SER A 76 2.04 -15.22 33.79
CA SER A 76 1.08 -16.25 34.20
C SER A 76 1.75 -17.59 34.49
N GLU A 77 2.73 -18.02 33.69
CA GLU A 77 3.50 -19.24 33.95
C GLU A 77 4.31 -19.12 35.25
N LEU A 78 4.96 -17.98 35.49
CA LEU A 78 5.66 -17.70 36.74
C LEU A 78 4.70 -17.77 37.93
N LYS A 79 3.53 -17.13 37.86
CA LYS A 79 2.51 -17.21 38.91
C LYS A 79 2.14 -18.66 39.20
N GLU A 80 1.89 -19.44 38.15
CA GLU A 80 1.51 -20.83 38.26
C GLU A 80 2.60 -21.67 38.93
N LEU A 81 3.86 -21.52 38.48
CA LEU A 81 5.01 -22.22 39.04
C LEU A 81 5.28 -21.85 40.51
N LEU A 82 5.12 -20.58 40.87
CA LEU A 82 5.45 -20.07 42.20
C LEU A 82 4.39 -20.41 43.25
N PHE A 83 3.11 -20.30 42.88
CA PHE A 83 2.01 -20.26 43.85
C PHE A 83 0.95 -21.34 43.66
N ASN A 84 0.86 -22.01 42.50
CA ASN A 84 -0.25 -22.92 42.18
C ASN A 84 0.20 -24.34 41.82
N SER A 85 1.50 -24.55 41.56
CA SER A 85 2.08 -25.86 41.27
C SER A 85 2.80 -26.42 42.51
N PRO A 86 2.08 -26.96 43.52
CA PRO A 86 2.70 -27.58 44.67
C PRO A 86 3.48 -28.82 44.27
N LEU A 87 4.42 -29.22 45.12
CA LEU A 87 5.01 -30.54 45.03
C LEU A 87 4.10 -31.57 45.68
N GLU A 88 3.55 -32.46 44.87
CA GLU A 88 2.89 -33.67 45.36
C GLU A 88 3.95 -34.64 45.91
N PHE A 89 4.29 -34.54 47.20
CA PHE A 89 5.02 -35.58 47.92
C PHE A 89 4.39 -35.87 49.29
N PRO A 90 4.18 -37.14 49.64
CA PRO A 90 3.49 -37.54 50.87
C PRO A 90 4.27 -37.32 52.19
N SER A 91 5.41 -36.61 52.23
CA SER A 91 6.26 -36.59 53.44
C SER A 91 7.04 -35.31 53.76
N PHE A 92 6.68 -34.15 53.20
CA PHE A 92 7.47 -32.94 53.45
C PHE A 92 7.29 -32.37 54.86
N ARG A 93 6.04 -32.34 55.33
CA ARG A 93 5.67 -32.00 56.72
C ARG A 93 5.30 -33.29 57.45
N GLU A 94 5.55 -33.35 58.76
CA GLU A 94 5.04 -34.45 59.62
C GLU A 94 3.52 -34.67 59.46
N ASN A 95 2.81 -33.62 58.99
CA ASN A 95 1.37 -33.62 58.74
C ASN A 95 0.98 -33.67 57.24
N GLY A 96 1.91 -33.91 56.30
CA GLY A 96 1.59 -34.14 54.89
C GLY A 96 1.07 -32.94 54.07
N GLY A 97 1.61 -31.73 54.27
CA GLY A 97 1.18 -30.54 53.53
C GLY A 97 1.92 -30.29 52.22
N ASP A 98 1.23 -29.67 51.27
CA ASP A 98 1.78 -29.15 50.02
C ASP A 98 2.88 -28.11 50.27
N VAL A 99 3.92 -28.14 49.43
CA VAL A 99 5.02 -27.16 49.46
C VAL A 99 5.15 -26.48 48.13
N TYR A 100 5.24 -25.16 48.16
CA TYR A 100 5.30 -24.30 46.98
C TYR A 100 6.70 -23.74 46.75
N MET A 101 7.04 -23.40 45.51
CA MET A 101 8.36 -22.88 45.16
C MET A 101 8.66 -21.58 45.89
N VAL A 102 7.65 -20.73 46.09
CA VAL A 102 7.78 -19.45 46.82
C VAL A 102 8.26 -19.63 48.26
N GLU A 103 8.07 -20.80 48.87
CA GLU A 103 8.58 -21.08 50.22
C GLU A 103 10.10 -21.19 50.28
N PHE A 104 10.77 -21.46 49.15
CA PHE A 104 12.23 -21.54 49.03
C PHE A 104 12.88 -20.22 48.56
N MET A 105 12.09 -19.18 48.32
CA MET A 105 12.59 -17.88 47.88
C MET A 105 12.94 -16.97 49.05
N ASP A 106 14.00 -16.19 48.89
CA ASP A 106 14.32 -15.08 49.79
C ASP A 106 13.29 -13.95 49.60
N ASN A 107 12.83 -13.36 50.70
CA ASN A 107 11.97 -12.18 50.69
C ASN A 107 12.61 -11.02 49.92
N ALA A 108 13.95 -10.90 49.93
CA ALA A 108 14.65 -9.88 49.15
C ALA A 108 14.40 -10.00 47.63
N LEU A 109 14.30 -11.23 47.10
CA LEU A 109 14.05 -11.47 45.67
C LEU A 109 12.60 -11.16 45.27
N LEU A 110 11.64 -11.42 46.17
CA LEU A 110 10.22 -11.10 45.98
C LEU A 110 9.98 -9.59 46.05
N ASP A 111 10.63 -8.93 47.00
CA ASP A 111 10.53 -7.49 47.18
C ASP A 111 11.19 -6.72 46.03
N ASP A 112 12.32 -7.21 45.49
CA ASP A 112 12.92 -6.66 44.27
C ASP A 112 11.95 -6.70 43.08
N LEU A 113 11.29 -7.85 42.84
CA LEU A 113 10.25 -8.00 41.81
C LEU A 113 9.12 -7.00 42.00
N ASN A 114 8.60 -6.92 43.23
CA ASN A 114 7.48 -6.03 43.55
C ASN A 114 7.85 -4.56 43.30
N ARG A 115 9.05 -4.15 43.72
CA ARG A 115 9.54 -2.78 43.53
C ARG A 115 9.79 -2.46 42.07
N ALA A 116 10.44 -3.33 41.32
CA ALA A 116 10.77 -3.11 39.92
C ALA A 116 9.52 -3.00 39.03
N VAL A 117 8.56 -3.91 39.19
CA VAL A 117 7.31 -3.90 38.41
C VAL A 117 6.44 -2.70 38.80
N SER A 118 6.32 -2.38 40.09
CA SER A 118 5.56 -1.19 40.55
C SER A 118 6.18 0.11 40.04
N HIS A 119 7.52 0.19 40.04
CA HIS A 119 8.25 1.32 39.48
C HIS A 119 8.01 1.45 37.97
N PHE A 120 8.02 0.34 37.24
CA PHE A 120 7.72 0.34 35.80
C PHE A 120 6.32 0.90 35.52
N PHE A 121 5.28 0.44 36.21
CA PHE A 121 3.91 0.95 36.02
C PHE A 121 3.75 2.40 36.42
N THR A 122 4.41 2.81 37.51
CA THR A 122 4.43 4.22 37.94
C THR A 122 5.02 5.09 36.82
N LYS A 123 6.15 4.68 36.26
CA LYS A 123 6.81 5.37 35.14
C LYS A 123 5.99 5.35 33.85
N ALA A 124 5.36 4.23 33.52
CA ALA A 124 4.46 4.12 32.37
C ALA A 124 3.25 5.07 32.46
N GLY A 125 2.85 5.47 33.67
CA GLY A 125 1.79 6.46 33.89
C GLY A 125 2.24 7.92 33.78
N GLU A 126 3.53 8.21 33.80
CA GLU A 126 4.07 9.57 33.63
C GLU A 126 4.01 9.98 32.15
N LYS A 127 3.46 11.16 31.84
CA LYS A 127 3.27 11.62 30.44
C LYS A 127 4.56 11.94 29.69
N GLU A 128 5.64 12.20 30.41
CA GLU A 128 6.83 12.87 29.87
C GLU A 128 7.97 11.90 29.52
N LEU A 129 8.03 10.74 30.17
CA LEU A 129 9.02 9.69 29.90
C LEU A 129 8.36 8.30 29.97
N SER A 130 7.89 7.81 28.83
CA SER A 130 7.53 6.40 28.70
C SER A 130 8.78 5.53 28.90
N PRO A 131 8.74 4.50 29.76
CA PRO A 131 9.88 3.62 29.96
C PRO A 131 10.18 2.84 28.67
N ASP A 132 11.47 2.59 28.41
CA ASP A 132 11.89 1.73 27.29
C ASP A 132 11.32 0.31 27.51
N PRO A 133 10.60 -0.27 26.52
CA PRO A 133 10.08 -1.64 26.56
C PRO A 133 11.13 -2.67 26.98
N ASN A 134 12.38 -2.46 26.57
CA ASN A 134 13.49 -3.38 26.87
C ASN A 134 13.83 -3.43 28.36
N THR A 135 13.48 -2.39 29.13
CA THR A 135 13.76 -2.32 30.57
C THR A 135 13.02 -3.42 31.32
N LEU A 136 11.71 -3.58 31.07
CA LEU A 136 10.90 -4.58 31.75
C LEU A 136 11.24 -6.00 31.28
N THR A 137 11.40 -6.20 29.97
CA THR A 137 11.68 -7.54 29.42
C THR A 137 13.05 -8.05 29.88
N HIS A 138 14.09 -7.20 29.82
CA HIS A 138 15.42 -7.53 30.33
C HIS A 138 15.40 -7.79 31.84
N TYR A 139 14.66 -6.98 32.60
CA TYR A 139 14.49 -7.20 34.04
C TYR A 139 13.87 -8.57 34.33
N LEU A 140 12.75 -8.92 33.67
CA LEU A 140 12.08 -10.21 33.85
C LEU A 140 12.98 -11.40 33.47
N GLN A 141 13.76 -11.28 32.40
CA GLN A 141 14.75 -12.30 32.02
C GLN A 141 15.84 -12.48 33.09
N THR A 142 16.40 -11.38 33.58
CA THR A 142 17.45 -11.37 34.61
C THR A 142 16.94 -11.93 35.92
N TRP A 143 15.74 -11.50 36.34
CA TRP A 143 15.09 -11.96 37.56
C TRP A 143 14.79 -13.46 37.50
N ASN A 144 14.31 -13.98 36.36
CA ASN A 144 14.08 -15.42 36.18
C ASN A 144 15.38 -16.23 36.26
N ALA A 145 16.47 -15.72 35.68
CA ALA A 145 17.78 -16.36 35.77
C ALA A 145 18.29 -16.40 37.23
N GLN A 146 18.11 -15.30 37.97
CA GLN A 146 18.46 -15.22 39.40
C GLN A 146 17.60 -16.17 40.25
N LEU A 147 16.29 -16.26 39.98
CA LEU A 147 15.39 -17.20 40.63
C LEU A 147 15.83 -18.66 40.36
N ASN A 148 16.08 -19.02 39.10
CA ASN A 148 16.56 -20.35 38.74
C ASN A 148 17.87 -20.70 39.48
N SER A 149 18.83 -19.78 39.53
CA SER A 149 20.08 -19.97 40.28
C SER A 149 19.83 -20.18 41.77
N THR A 150 18.92 -19.40 42.37
CA THR A 150 18.56 -19.52 43.79
C THR A 150 17.97 -20.90 44.10
N ILE A 151 17.06 -21.40 43.25
CA ILE A 151 16.46 -22.73 43.40
C ILE A 151 17.49 -23.84 43.24
N GLN A 152 18.44 -23.71 42.32
CA GLN A 152 19.52 -24.69 42.15
C GLN A 152 20.46 -24.73 43.37
N VAL A 153 20.80 -23.57 43.94
CA VAL A 153 21.60 -23.49 45.18
C VAL A 153 20.83 -24.11 46.36
N ALA A 154 19.52 -23.87 46.45
CA ALA A 154 18.67 -24.53 47.44
C ALA A 154 18.68 -26.05 47.26
N ALA A 155 18.61 -26.55 46.01
CA ALA A 155 18.67 -27.98 45.70
C ALA A 155 19.98 -28.63 46.17
N GLN A 156 21.11 -27.93 46.01
CA GLN A 156 22.43 -28.41 46.42
C GLN A 156 22.61 -28.47 47.94
N LYS A 157 21.95 -27.58 48.69
CA LYS A 157 22.01 -27.54 50.16
C LYS A 157 21.06 -28.53 50.82
N GLU A 158 20.07 -29.01 50.08
CA GLU A 158 19.05 -29.91 50.57
C GLU A 158 19.56 -31.35 50.69
N GLN A 159 19.24 -32.01 51.81
CA GLN A 159 19.72 -33.37 52.10
C GLN A 159 18.72 -34.44 51.67
N ARG A 160 17.43 -34.09 51.55
CA ARG A 160 16.36 -35.03 51.20
C ARG A 160 16.32 -35.26 49.68
N PRO A 161 16.54 -36.49 49.18
CA PRO A 161 16.59 -36.76 47.74
C PRO A 161 15.32 -36.35 46.97
N SER A 162 14.14 -36.52 47.58
CA SER A 162 12.86 -36.12 46.98
C SER A 162 12.76 -34.60 46.79
N THR A 163 13.15 -33.83 47.80
CA THR A 163 13.16 -32.37 47.73
C THR A 163 14.18 -31.87 46.72
N THR A 164 15.39 -32.43 46.72
CA THR A 164 16.43 -32.08 45.74
C THR A 164 15.94 -32.32 44.31
N ALA A 165 15.35 -33.49 44.04
CA ALA A 165 14.78 -33.81 42.73
C ALA A 165 13.67 -32.83 42.31
N ALA A 166 12.85 -32.41 43.27
CA ALA A 166 11.78 -31.46 43.06
C ALA A 166 12.27 -30.05 42.72
N LEU A 167 13.25 -29.56 43.49
CA LEU A 167 13.90 -28.26 43.24
C LEU A 167 14.58 -28.25 41.86
N TYR A 168 15.25 -29.33 41.46
CA TYR A 168 15.79 -29.44 40.10
C TYR A 168 14.70 -29.48 39.02
N ARG A 169 13.55 -30.10 39.28
CA ARG A 169 12.42 -30.09 38.34
C ARG A 169 11.88 -28.67 38.15
N TRP A 170 11.75 -27.91 39.23
CA TRP A 170 11.34 -26.50 39.17
C TRP A 170 12.36 -25.61 38.47
N ALA A 171 13.65 -25.78 38.77
CA ALA A 171 14.74 -25.12 38.06
C ALA A 171 14.67 -25.39 36.54
N GLY A 172 14.41 -26.64 36.15
CA GLY A 172 14.16 -27.03 34.76
C GLY A 172 12.96 -26.31 34.13
N LYS A 173 11.82 -26.24 34.83
CA LYS A 173 10.63 -25.52 34.36
C LYS A 173 10.87 -24.00 34.23
N LEU A 174 11.59 -23.39 35.16
CA LEU A 174 11.97 -21.96 35.10
C LEU A 174 12.89 -21.66 33.92
N GLN A 175 13.85 -22.55 33.66
CA GLN A 175 14.73 -22.44 32.49
C GLN A 175 13.94 -22.59 31.18
N GLU A 176 13.01 -23.56 31.12
CA GLU A 176 12.13 -23.75 29.97
C GLU A 176 11.25 -22.51 29.72
N SER A 177 10.59 -22.00 30.76
CA SER A 177 9.73 -20.80 30.69
C SER A 177 10.53 -19.57 30.27
N GLY A 178 11.73 -19.37 30.82
CA GLY A 178 12.63 -18.27 30.41
C GLY A 178 13.10 -18.36 28.95
N SER A 179 13.36 -19.58 28.46
CA SER A 179 13.70 -19.83 27.05
C SER A 179 12.53 -19.50 26.13
N LYS A 180 11.32 -19.99 26.46
CA LYS A 180 10.08 -19.69 25.74
C LYS A 180 9.79 -18.19 25.70
N PHE A 181 9.94 -17.49 26.82
CA PHE A 181 9.77 -16.05 26.90
C PHE A 181 10.74 -15.30 25.98
N THR A 182 12.03 -15.66 26.01
CA THR A 182 13.05 -15.04 25.14
C THR A 182 12.76 -15.29 23.65
N GLN A 183 12.37 -16.51 23.30
CA GLN A 183 11.97 -16.84 21.93
C GLN A 183 10.72 -16.06 21.48
N ALA A 184 9.73 -15.91 22.37
CA ALA A 184 8.52 -15.15 22.09
C ALA A 184 8.80 -13.66 21.89
N LEU A 185 9.73 -13.08 22.68
CA LEU A 185 10.18 -11.69 22.50
C LEU A 185 10.90 -11.47 21.17
N ASP A 186 11.81 -12.38 20.79
CA ASP A 186 12.54 -12.31 19.52
C ASP A 186 11.60 -12.43 18.31
N LEU A 187 10.63 -13.35 18.39
CA LEU A 187 9.58 -13.49 17.38
C LEU A 187 8.72 -12.23 17.27
N ALA A 188 8.33 -11.64 18.41
CA ALA A 188 7.54 -10.42 18.44
C ALA A 188 8.29 -9.21 17.85
N GLN A 189 9.59 -9.09 18.15
CA GLN A 189 10.44 -8.04 17.58
C GLN A 189 10.63 -8.23 16.08
N THR A 190 10.91 -9.46 15.63
CA THR A 190 11.04 -9.80 14.21
C THR A 190 9.75 -9.51 13.45
N ALA A 191 8.59 -9.84 14.02
CA ALA A 191 7.29 -9.55 13.42
C ALA A 191 7.02 -8.04 13.31
N ALA A 192 7.42 -7.25 14.31
CA ALA A 192 7.29 -5.79 14.27
C ALA A 192 8.16 -5.17 13.17
N ILE A 193 9.43 -5.58 13.06
CA ILE A 193 10.35 -5.14 11.99
C ILE A 193 9.82 -5.54 10.62
N ALA A 194 9.32 -6.78 10.47
CA ALA A 194 8.73 -7.25 9.22
C ALA A 194 7.48 -6.45 8.82
N HIS A 195 6.65 -6.06 9.78
CA HIS A 195 5.48 -5.22 9.53
C HIS A 195 5.86 -3.82 9.06
N GLU A 196 6.83 -3.17 9.73
CA GLU A 196 7.34 -1.85 9.33
C GLU A 196 7.95 -1.89 7.92
N ALA A 197 8.78 -2.88 7.62
CA ALA A 197 9.35 -3.07 6.30
C ALA A 197 8.28 -3.31 5.22
N ALA A 198 7.21 -4.04 5.53
CA ALA A 198 6.10 -4.23 4.62
C ALA A 198 5.36 -2.92 4.33
N VAL A 199 5.13 -2.10 5.36
CA VAL A 199 4.51 -0.77 5.22
C VAL A 199 5.39 0.14 4.35
N GLU A 200 6.69 0.23 4.63
CA GLU A 200 7.64 1.00 3.82
C GLU A 200 7.65 0.53 2.35
N ALA A 201 7.66 -0.79 2.12
CA ALA A 201 7.59 -1.37 0.78
C ALA A 201 6.30 -0.98 0.05
N THR A 202 5.15 -0.92 0.74
CA THR A 202 3.90 -0.45 0.13
C THR A 202 3.97 1.02 -0.28
N TYR A 203 4.55 1.89 0.57
CA TYR A 203 4.74 3.31 0.24
C TYR A 203 5.71 3.49 -0.94
N ALA A 204 6.82 2.76 -0.95
CA ALA A 204 7.79 2.79 -2.04
C ALA A 204 7.17 2.33 -3.37
N ARG A 205 6.40 1.24 -3.35
CA ARG A 205 5.64 0.74 -4.51
C ARG A 205 4.66 1.79 -5.03
N ASP A 206 3.90 2.41 -4.14
CA ASP A 206 2.87 3.39 -4.52
C ASP A 206 3.49 4.71 -5.02
N ALA A 207 4.66 5.10 -4.49
CA ALA A 207 5.46 6.21 -5.04
C ALA A 207 6.00 5.88 -6.43
N ALA A 208 6.59 4.70 -6.62
CA ALA A 208 7.10 4.24 -7.93
C ALA A 208 5.98 4.17 -8.99
N ARG A 209 4.79 3.67 -8.62
CA ARG A 209 3.63 3.62 -9.52
C ARG A 209 3.18 5.02 -9.95
N ARG A 210 3.19 5.99 -9.03
CA ARG A 210 2.86 7.40 -9.36
C ARG A 210 3.90 7.99 -10.32
N ALA A 211 5.18 7.85 -10.01
CA ALA A 211 6.27 8.34 -10.86
C ALA A 211 6.23 7.71 -12.27
N ALA A 212 5.96 6.41 -12.37
CA ALA A 212 5.81 5.71 -13.64
C ALA A 212 4.58 6.21 -14.43
N SER A 213 3.47 6.49 -13.74
CA SER A 213 2.25 7.01 -14.37
C SER A 213 2.45 8.41 -14.93
N GLU A 214 3.06 9.31 -14.15
CA GLU A 214 3.39 10.68 -14.56
C GLU A 214 4.36 10.68 -15.76
N THR A 215 5.42 9.85 -15.69
CA THR A 215 6.40 9.72 -16.79
C THR A 215 5.77 9.16 -18.06
N GLY A 216 4.90 8.15 -17.92
CA GLY A 216 4.16 7.57 -19.04
C GLY A 216 3.25 8.57 -19.73
N ALA A 217 2.47 9.34 -18.95
CA ALA A 217 1.59 10.39 -19.47
C ALA A 217 2.37 11.49 -20.20
N LEU A 218 3.46 11.98 -19.61
CA LEU A 218 4.32 13.02 -20.21
C LEU A 218 4.96 12.55 -21.53
N THR A 219 5.43 11.30 -21.57
CA THR A 219 6.07 10.72 -22.77
C THR A 219 5.05 10.59 -23.90
N MET A 220 3.86 10.06 -23.60
CA MET A 220 2.76 9.96 -24.58
C MET A 220 2.31 11.34 -25.07
N GLY A 221 2.10 12.28 -24.15
CA GLY A 221 1.73 13.66 -24.49
C GLY A 221 2.76 14.33 -25.42
N THR A 222 4.06 14.11 -25.17
CA THR A 222 5.15 14.62 -26.01
C THR A 222 5.13 13.99 -27.40
N HIS A 223 4.90 12.68 -27.51
CA HIS A 223 4.83 12.00 -28.80
C HIS A 223 3.66 12.52 -29.66
N PHE A 224 2.47 12.66 -29.07
CA PHE A 224 1.32 13.26 -29.78
C PHE A 224 1.56 14.72 -30.17
N TRP A 225 2.27 15.48 -29.35
CA TRP A 225 2.67 16.84 -29.70
C TRP A 225 3.62 16.87 -30.91
N GLN A 226 4.61 15.97 -30.95
CA GLN A 226 5.52 15.85 -32.08
C GLN A 226 4.75 15.50 -33.36
N ILE A 227 3.83 14.53 -33.33
CA ILE A 227 2.94 14.21 -34.46
C ILE A 227 2.16 15.46 -34.87
N ALA A 228 1.53 16.17 -33.93
CA ALA A 228 0.74 17.35 -34.24
C ALA A 228 1.57 18.43 -34.96
N THR A 229 2.82 18.64 -34.55
CA THR A 229 3.71 19.61 -35.20
C THR A 229 4.20 19.15 -36.58
N ALA A 230 4.51 17.87 -36.76
CA ALA A 230 4.94 17.31 -38.04
C ALA A 230 3.80 17.36 -39.07
N GLU A 231 2.62 16.90 -38.69
CA GLU A 231 1.41 16.93 -39.52
C GLU A 231 0.98 18.37 -39.86
N GLY A 232 1.10 19.30 -38.91
CA GLY A 232 0.84 20.72 -39.14
C GLY A 232 1.77 21.34 -40.18
N LYS A 233 3.05 20.96 -40.19
CA LYS A 233 4.03 21.39 -41.21
C LYS A 233 3.70 20.81 -42.58
N SER A 234 3.39 19.50 -42.64
CA SER A 234 2.97 18.83 -43.89
C SER A 234 1.73 19.48 -44.48
N ALA A 235 0.71 19.77 -43.66
CA ALA A 235 -0.47 20.50 -44.08
C ALA A 235 -0.15 21.85 -44.72
N TRP A 236 0.76 22.62 -44.11
CA TRP A 236 1.16 23.93 -44.63
C TRP A 236 1.87 23.80 -45.98
N MET A 237 2.79 22.83 -46.11
CA MET A 237 3.47 22.53 -47.37
C MET A 237 2.48 22.16 -48.48
N TRP A 238 1.52 21.26 -48.22
CA TRP A 238 0.50 20.90 -49.21
C TRP A 238 -0.44 22.05 -49.56
N THR A 239 -0.71 22.95 -48.61
CA THR A 239 -1.46 24.18 -48.88
C THR A 239 -0.68 25.07 -49.85
N LEU A 240 0.63 25.23 -49.67
CA LEU A 240 1.48 25.98 -50.59
C LEU A 240 1.52 25.35 -51.97
N VAL A 241 1.60 24.02 -52.07
CA VAL A 241 1.51 23.30 -53.35
C VAL A 241 0.17 23.58 -54.05
N ALA A 242 -0.93 23.55 -53.31
CA ALA A 242 -2.27 23.84 -53.86
C ALA A 242 -2.41 25.30 -54.33
N PHE A 243 -1.88 26.28 -53.58
CA PHE A 243 -1.85 27.67 -54.05
C PHE A 243 -0.92 27.84 -55.25
N GLY A 244 0.25 27.22 -55.22
CA GLY A 244 1.22 27.24 -56.30
C GLY A 244 0.65 26.69 -57.61
N SER A 245 -0.15 25.62 -57.55
CA SER A 245 -0.81 25.08 -58.75
C SER A 245 -1.85 26.05 -59.31
N VAL A 246 -2.63 26.75 -58.47
CA VAL A 246 -3.55 27.80 -58.94
C VAL A 246 -2.80 28.94 -59.64
N PHE A 247 -1.71 29.43 -59.04
CA PHE A 247 -0.88 30.46 -59.66
C PHE A 247 -0.25 29.98 -60.98
N ALA A 248 0.14 28.70 -61.06
CA ALA A 248 0.64 28.10 -62.29
C ALA A 248 -0.44 28.07 -63.40
N VAL A 249 -1.69 27.73 -63.07
CA VAL A 249 -2.81 27.82 -64.04
C VAL A 249 -2.98 29.23 -64.56
N ILE A 250 -3.01 30.23 -63.66
CA ILE A 250 -3.19 31.63 -64.03
C ILE A 250 -2.03 32.10 -64.92
N GLY A 251 -0.79 31.82 -64.51
CA GLY A 251 0.40 32.21 -65.27
C GLY A 251 0.46 31.55 -66.65
N LEU A 252 0.14 30.26 -66.73
CA LEU A 252 0.09 29.53 -68.00
C LEU A 252 -1.03 30.04 -68.90
N GLY A 253 -2.20 30.36 -68.35
CA GLY A 253 -3.29 30.98 -69.10
C GLY A 253 -2.91 32.34 -69.68
N ILE A 254 -2.25 33.20 -68.91
CA ILE A 254 -1.73 34.49 -69.41
C ILE A 254 -0.69 34.28 -70.51
N TRP A 255 0.20 33.30 -70.36
CA TRP A 255 1.25 33.00 -71.33
C TRP A 255 0.70 32.44 -72.65
N ILE A 256 -0.27 31.53 -72.59
CA ILE A 256 -0.96 30.98 -73.77
C ILE A 256 -1.69 32.11 -74.50
N ALA A 257 -2.44 32.93 -73.77
CA ALA A 257 -3.20 34.06 -74.32
C ALA A 257 -2.32 35.12 -75.01
N SER A 258 -1.05 35.28 -74.59
CA SER A 258 -0.14 36.27 -75.18
C SER A 258 0.72 35.74 -76.33
N SER A 259 0.88 34.42 -76.46
CA SER A 259 1.88 33.82 -77.37
C SER A 259 1.31 33.12 -78.61
N LEU A 260 0.01 32.81 -78.64
CA LEU A 260 -0.58 31.96 -79.67
C LEU A 260 -1.66 32.69 -80.49
N ASP A 261 -1.34 32.99 -81.76
CA ASP A 261 -2.25 33.61 -82.73
C ASP A 261 -3.09 32.52 -83.44
N THR A 262 -3.83 31.74 -82.65
CA THR A 262 -4.59 30.57 -83.11
C THR A 262 -6.10 30.83 -83.21
N SER A 263 -6.78 30.06 -84.05
CA SER A 263 -8.24 30.01 -84.12
C SER A 263 -8.88 29.79 -82.74
N LYS A 264 -9.77 30.70 -82.32
CA LYS A 264 -10.41 30.80 -80.99
C LYS A 264 -10.94 29.47 -80.41
N TRP A 265 -11.41 28.56 -81.26
CA TRP A 265 -11.92 27.25 -80.80
C TRP A 265 -10.80 26.29 -80.38
N MET A 266 -9.66 26.31 -81.09
CA MET A 266 -8.53 25.41 -80.83
C MET A 266 -7.80 25.83 -79.55
N GLU A 267 -7.74 27.15 -79.32
CA GLU A 267 -7.28 27.75 -78.06
C GLU A 267 -8.10 27.26 -76.86
N THR A 268 -9.42 27.16 -77.00
CA THR A 268 -10.32 26.71 -75.91
C THR A 268 -10.08 25.23 -75.54
N VAL A 269 -9.89 24.37 -76.55
CA VAL A 269 -9.64 22.93 -76.32
C VAL A 269 -8.27 22.72 -75.66
N VAL A 270 -7.24 23.43 -76.11
CA VAL A 270 -5.90 23.36 -75.51
C VAL A 270 -5.94 23.88 -74.06
N HIS A 271 -6.65 24.98 -73.78
CA HIS A 271 -6.87 25.46 -72.42
C HIS A 271 -7.54 24.40 -71.54
N LEU A 272 -8.59 23.74 -72.02
CA LEU A 272 -9.29 22.72 -71.24
C LEU A 272 -8.37 21.53 -70.89
N VAL A 273 -7.62 21.00 -71.89
CA VAL A 273 -6.73 19.85 -71.71
C VAL A 273 -5.60 20.15 -70.73
N VAL A 274 -5.11 21.39 -70.69
CA VAL A 274 -4.02 21.82 -69.82
C VAL A 274 -4.49 22.18 -68.41
N ILE A 275 -5.65 22.83 -68.28
CA ILE A 275 -6.19 23.26 -66.98
C ILE A 275 -6.71 22.07 -66.17
N LEU A 276 -7.32 21.07 -66.81
CA LEU A 276 -7.98 19.98 -66.10
C LEU A 276 -7.05 19.17 -65.18
N PRO A 277 -5.85 18.73 -65.63
CA PRO A 277 -4.92 18.02 -64.77
C PRO A 277 -4.44 18.88 -63.59
N ILE A 278 -4.27 20.19 -63.80
CA ILE A 278 -3.80 21.09 -62.74
C ILE A 278 -4.89 21.32 -61.70
N VAL A 279 -6.14 21.47 -62.11
CA VAL A 279 -7.30 21.55 -61.20
C VAL A 279 -7.47 20.25 -60.41
N GLY A 280 -7.28 19.09 -61.06
CA GLY A 280 -7.27 17.79 -60.39
C GLY A 280 -6.17 17.68 -59.33
N ALA A 281 -4.93 18.06 -59.67
CA ALA A 281 -3.81 18.08 -58.75
C ALA A 281 -4.03 19.07 -57.58
N ALA A 282 -4.58 20.25 -57.85
CA ALA A 282 -4.93 21.24 -56.83
C ALA A 282 -5.99 20.71 -55.86
N SER A 283 -7.02 20.03 -56.38
CA SER A 283 -8.09 19.42 -55.59
C SER A 283 -7.54 18.30 -54.69
N TYR A 284 -6.68 17.45 -55.23
CA TYR A 284 -6.01 16.39 -54.48
C TYR A 284 -5.10 16.95 -53.37
N ALA A 285 -4.26 17.95 -53.70
CA ALA A 285 -3.39 18.62 -52.73
C ALA A 285 -4.20 19.31 -51.62
N SER A 286 -5.32 19.95 -51.95
CA SER A 286 -6.26 20.54 -50.99
C SER A 286 -6.86 19.49 -50.05
N ARG A 287 -7.26 18.32 -50.58
CA ARG A 287 -7.79 17.20 -49.79
C ARG A 287 -6.75 16.63 -48.83
N ILE A 288 -5.52 16.43 -49.29
CA ILE A 288 -4.40 16.01 -48.45
C ILE A 288 -4.08 17.05 -47.38
N ALA A 289 -4.03 18.33 -47.72
CA ALA A 289 -3.79 19.41 -46.77
C ALA A 289 -4.86 19.40 -45.67
N ARG A 290 -6.13 19.20 -46.02
CA ARG A 290 -7.24 19.05 -45.05
C ARG A 290 -7.01 17.86 -44.13
N HIS A 291 -6.63 16.70 -44.68
CA HIS A 291 -6.35 15.49 -43.89
C HIS A 291 -5.25 15.72 -42.85
N HIS A 292 -4.10 16.26 -43.26
CA HIS A 292 -3.00 16.58 -42.33
C HIS A 292 -3.41 17.61 -41.26
N ARG A 293 -4.26 18.61 -41.58
CA ARG A 293 -4.78 19.56 -40.57
C ARG A 293 -5.66 18.87 -39.54
N LEU A 294 -6.49 17.92 -39.95
CA LEU A 294 -7.37 17.16 -39.06
C LEU A 294 -6.56 16.25 -38.13
N LEU A 295 -5.56 15.55 -38.67
CA LEU A 295 -4.62 14.75 -37.87
C LEU A 295 -3.86 15.62 -36.87
N ALA A 296 -3.35 16.78 -37.30
CA ALA A 296 -2.64 17.70 -36.41
C ALA A 296 -3.53 18.20 -35.25
N ARG A 297 -4.80 18.54 -35.54
CA ARG A 297 -5.77 18.97 -34.51
C ARG A 297 -6.12 17.82 -33.56
N TRP A 298 -6.32 16.61 -34.08
CA TRP A 298 -6.57 15.43 -33.27
C TRP A 298 -5.40 15.16 -32.33
N ALA A 299 -4.18 15.05 -32.86
CA ALA A 299 -2.99 14.76 -32.07
C ALA A 299 -2.72 15.84 -31.01
N LYS A 300 -2.95 17.11 -31.34
CA LYS A 300 -2.86 18.21 -30.37
C LYS A 300 -3.88 18.06 -29.24
N THR A 301 -5.13 17.70 -29.57
CA THR A 301 -6.19 17.50 -28.59
C THR A 301 -5.88 16.29 -27.70
N ALA A 302 -5.45 15.17 -28.30
CA ALA A 302 -5.04 13.97 -27.57
C ALA A 302 -3.89 14.27 -26.60
N SER A 303 -2.85 15.01 -27.04
CA SER A 303 -1.75 15.44 -26.17
C SER A 303 -2.23 16.23 -24.95
N VAL A 304 -3.12 17.21 -25.15
CA VAL A 304 -3.69 18.00 -24.04
C VAL A 304 -4.54 17.13 -23.12
N GLN A 305 -5.36 16.24 -23.67
CA GLN A 305 -6.20 15.34 -22.87
C GLN A 305 -5.37 14.36 -22.04
N ILE A 306 -4.32 13.76 -22.60
CA ILE A 306 -3.39 12.86 -21.86
C ILE A 306 -2.69 13.61 -20.74
N ASN A 307 -2.20 14.82 -21.00
CA ASN A 307 -1.48 15.60 -20.00
C ASN A 307 -2.40 16.15 -18.88
N SER A 308 -3.70 16.29 -19.15
CA SER A 308 -4.66 16.87 -18.19
C SER A 308 -5.50 15.83 -17.44
N VAL A 309 -5.64 14.60 -17.96
CA VAL A 309 -6.51 13.58 -17.37
C VAL A 309 -6.14 13.24 -15.93
N GLU A 310 -4.85 13.28 -15.60
CA GLU A 310 -4.41 12.99 -14.23
C GLU A 310 -4.90 14.09 -13.27
N ALA A 311 -4.76 15.36 -13.65
CA ALA A 311 -5.23 16.49 -12.85
C ALA A 311 -6.75 16.48 -12.66
N PHE A 312 -7.51 16.09 -13.69
CA PHE A 312 -8.97 15.94 -13.62
C PHE A 312 -9.39 14.73 -12.78
N SER A 313 -8.74 13.58 -12.96
CA SER A 313 -9.10 12.36 -12.23
C SER A 313 -8.82 12.48 -10.72
N LYS A 314 -7.81 13.26 -10.31
CA LYS A 314 -7.54 13.58 -8.90
C LYS A 314 -8.71 14.31 -8.21
N GLN A 315 -9.54 15.05 -8.95
CA GLN A 315 -10.70 15.77 -8.39
C GLN A 315 -11.93 14.87 -8.16
N LEU A 316 -11.99 13.69 -8.79
CA LEU A 316 -13.10 12.76 -8.62
C LEU A 316 -12.93 11.98 -7.32
N SER A 317 -13.92 11.98 -6.42
CA SER A 317 -13.84 11.26 -5.14
C SER A 317 -13.95 9.74 -5.27
N SER A 318 -14.72 9.27 -6.26
CA SER A 318 -14.96 7.83 -6.48
C SER A 318 -13.88 7.21 -7.38
N PRO A 319 -13.17 6.14 -6.93
CA PRO A 319 -12.23 5.40 -7.76
C PRO A 319 -12.87 4.85 -9.04
N GLN A 320 -14.12 4.39 -8.95
CA GLN A 320 -14.85 3.82 -10.10
C GLN A 320 -15.08 4.84 -11.21
N ASN A 321 -15.30 6.11 -10.85
CA ASN A 321 -15.48 7.18 -11.83
C ASN A 321 -14.15 7.58 -12.48
N ARG A 322 -13.03 7.48 -11.75
CA ARG A 322 -11.69 7.69 -12.31
C ARG A 322 -11.37 6.64 -13.37
N ASP A 323 -11.64 5.37 -13.08
CA ASP A 323 -11.38 4.27 -14.01
C ASP A 323 -12.24 4.39 -15.27
N LYS A 324 -13.52 4.74 -15.13
CA LYS A 324 -14.41 5.03 -16.27
C LYS A 324 -13.89 6.19 -17.12
N LEU A 325 -13.46 7.28 -16.50
CA LEU A 325 -12.89 8.42 -17.22
C LEU A 325 -11.64 8.03 -18.02
N ILE A 326 -10.73 7.26 -17.41
CA ILE A 326 -9.51 6.77 -18.08
C ILE A 326 -9.88 5.84 -19.24
N LEU A 327 -10.85 4.95 -19.06
CA LEU A 327 -11.32 4.03 -20.10
C LEU A 327 -11.97 4.78 -21.28
N GLU A 328 -12.86 5.73 -21.01
CA GLU A 328 -13.51 6.55 -22.04
C GLU A 328 -12.48 7.40 -22.78
N LEU A 329 -11.53 7.99 -22.06
CA LEU A 329 -10.45 8.74 -22.67
C LEU A 329 -9.58 7.84 -23.56
N GLY A 330 -9.20 6.67 -23.06
CA GLY A 330 -8.46 5.67 -23.83
C GLY A 330 -9.21 5.30 -25.11
N ARG A 331 -10.52 5.03 -25.01
CA ARG A 331 -11.35 4.73 -26.19
C ARG A 331 -11.34 5.87 -27.20
N ASN A 332 -11.46 7.12 -26.76
CA ASN A 332 -11.49 8.29 -27.64
C ASN A 332 -10.13 8.57 -28.29
N ILE A 333 -9.03 8.41 -27.55
CA ILE A 333 -7.67 8.62 -28.07
C ILE A 333 -7.27 7.51 -29.04
N PHE A 334 -7.54 6.24 -28.71
CA PHE A 334 -7.12 5.10 -29.52
C PHE A 334 -8.10 4.73 -30.64
N SER A 335 -9.28 5.36 -30.70
CA SER A 335 -10.17 5.24 -31.85
C SER A 335 -9.64 6.01 -33.06
N THR A 336 -9.92 5.51 -34.27
CA THR A 336 -9.66 6.27 -35.49
C THR A 336 -10.43 7.60 -35.44
N PRO A 337 -9.79 8.74 -35.74
CA PRO A 337 -10.45 10.03 -35.67
C PRO A 337 -11.60 10.09 -36.68
N THR A 338 -12.83 9.97 -36.20
CA THR A 338 -14.05 10.07 -36.98
C THR A 338 -14.44 11.55 -37.08
N TYR A 339 -13.80 12.27 -38.01
CA TYR A 339 -14.28 13.58 -38.38
C TYR A 339 -15.46 13.39 -39.35
N GLY A 340 -16.66 13.80 -38.91
CA GLY A 340 -17.89 13.65 -39.67
C GLY A 340 -17.78 14.28 -41.06
N ASP A 341 -17.65 13.42 -42.08
CA ASP A 341 -18.20 13.52 -43.44
C ASP A 341 -17.49 12.57 -44.43
N ASP A 342 -16.39 11.91 -44.05
CA ASP A 342 -15.62 11.07 -44.98
C ASP A 342 -16.32 9.74 -45.37
N ALA A 343 -17.42 9.37 -44.70
CA ALA A 343 -18.20 8.17 -45.03
C ALA A 343 -18.97 8.27 -46.37
N LYS A 344 -18.98 9.43 -47.05
CA LYS A 344 -19.62 9.59 -48.38
C LYS A 344 -18.65 9.79 -49.54
N GLY A 345 -17.33 9.73 -49.33
CA GLY A 345 -16.39 10.11 -50.40
C GLY A 345 -15.03 9.42 -50.42
N ASP A 346 -14.86 8.29 -49.72
CA ASP A 346 -13.56 7.61 -49.60
C ASP A 346 -13.12 6.83 -50.86
N GLN A 347 -13.53 7.29 -52.04
CA GLN A 347 -12.78 7.01 -53.26
C GLN A 347 -11.74 8.11 -53.43
N LEU A 348 -10.47 7.72 -53.30
CA LEU A 348 -9.26 8.47 -53.66
C LEU A 348 -9.20 8.71 -55.18
N SER A 349 -10.31 9.11 -55.81
CA SER A 349 -10.31 9.50 -57.21
C SER A 349 -9.83 10.95 -57.29
N ALA A 350 -8.73 11.17 -57.99
CA ALA A 350 -8.10 12.49 -58.16
C ALA A 350 -8.97 13.51 -58.92
N VAL A 351 -10.09 13.04 -59.49
CA VAL A 351 -11.05 13.87 -60.22
C VAL A 351 -12.39 13.80 -59.49
N PRO A 352 -12.90 14.92 -58.96
CA PRO A 352 -14.26 15.00 -58.43
C PRO A 352 -15.25 14.49 -59.47
N VAL A 353 -16.20 13.64 -59.05
CA VAL A 353 -17.18 13.04 -59.95
C VAL A 353 -18.00 14.12 -60.65
N GLU A 354 -18.23 15.27 -59.99
CA GLU A 354 -18.93 16.41 -60.59
C GLU A 354 -18.17 17.02 -61.79
N ILE A 355 -16.83 16.97 -61.80
CA ILE A 355 -16.02 17.45 -62.93
C ILE A 355 -16.11 16.47 -64.11
N LEU A 356 -16.16 15.17 -63.85
CA LEU A 356 -16.36 14.17 -64.89
C LEU A 356 -17.77 14.27 -65.49
N ASP A 357 -18.78 14.51 -64.67
CA ASP A 357 -20.16 14.66 -65.12
C ASP A 357 -20.36 15.94 -65.94
N THR A 358 -19.77 17.07 -65.50
CA THR A 358 -19.81 18.32 -66.27
C THR A 358 -19.01 18.23 -67.58
N LEU A 359 -17.85 17.56 -67.59
CA LEU A 359 -17.14 17.26 -68.84
C LEU A 359 -17.96 16.41 -69.79
N LYS A 360 -18.64 15.38 -69.26
CA LYS A 360 -19.50 14.51 -70.04
C LYS A 360 -20.69 15.29 -70.63
N GLU A 361 -21.26 16.22 -69.87
CA GLU A 361 -22.32 17.11 -70.35
C GLU A 361 -21.82 18.08 -71.44
N ILE A 362 -20.63 18.65 -71.28
CA ILE A 362 -20.01 19.54 -72.29
C ILE A 362 -19.71 18.77 -73.59
N VAL A 363 -19.17 17.55 -73.48
CA VAL A 363 -18.91 16.67 -74.62
C VAL A 363 -20.20 16.31 -75.36
N GLN A 364 -21.29 16.05 -74.64
CA GLN A 364 -22.60 15.73 -75.24
C GLN A 364 -23.26 16.94 -75.93
N ARG A 365 -22.94 18.18 -75.53
CA ARG A 365 -23.50 19.39 -76.13
C ARG A 365 -22.68 19.96 -77.29
N LEU A 366 -21.52 19.38 -77.62
CA LEU A 366 -20.77 19.78 -78.81
C LEU A 366 -21.52 19.33 -80.08
N PRO A 367 -21.80 20.23 -81.04
CA PRO A 367 -22.54 19.89 -82.25
C PRO A 367 -21.77 18.85 -83.06
N ASN A 368 -22.40 17.70 -83.32
CA ASN A 368 -21.91 16.73 -84.29
C ASN A 368 -21.78 17.44 -85.64
N ARG A 369 -20.55 17.71 -86.06
CA ARG A 369 -20.27 18.29 -87.37
C ARG A 369 -20.72 17.26 -88.43
N PRO A 370 -21.66 17.56 -89.33
CA PRO A 370 -21.91 16.69 -90.48
C PRO A 370 -20.63 16.67 -91.33
N ALA A 371 -20.25 15.45 -91.74
CA ALA A 371 -19.03 15.13 -92.47
C ALA A 371 -18.92 15.86 -93.81
#